data_AF-A4G7H9-F1
#
_entry.id   AF-A4G7H9-F1
#
_cell.length_a   1.000
_cell.length_b   1.000
_cell.length_c   1.000
_cell.angle_alpha   90.00
_cell.angle_beta   90.00
_cell.angle_gamma   90.00
#
_symmetry.space_group_name_H-M   'P 1'
#
loop_
_entity.id
_entity.type
_entity.pdbx_description
1 polymer ?
#
loop_
_entity_poly.entity_id
_entity_poly.type
_entity_poly.pdbx_seq_one_letter_code
_entity_poly.pdbx_strand_id
1 'polypeptide(L)'
;MKNIRYPLLAFCFLFITGCDRNEMNVPKTKPVGEQSSSPNTAEKDREQKNQFLKATREELDRLQQDLDALKAKAANTSEAAKAKIDSEIQDLQKQQQVLETKWKAFQEEGSNAWRAVEKSFKESIENLRSAIRKITPNKG
;
A
#
# COMPACT_ATOMS: atom_id res chain seq x y z
N MET A 1 -0.61 -33.19 -31.32
CA MET A 1 0.54 -32.53 -31.95
C MET A 1 0.06 -31.61 -33.05
N LYS A 2 0.22 -30.28 -32.88
CA LYS A 2 0.74 -29.31 -33.86
C LYS A 2 0.25 -27.90 -33.50
N ASN A 3 1.25 -27.07 -33.22
CA ASN A 3 1.18 -25.68 -32.82
C ASN A 3 1.18 -24.82 -34.09
N ILE A 4 0.33 -23.79 -34.17
CA ILE A 4 0.32 -22.76 -35.23
C ILE A 4 -0.01 -21.44 -34.52
N ARG A 5 0.97 -20.65 -34.04
CA ARG A 5 1.76 -19.62 -34.75
C ARG A 5 0.89 -18.69 -35.61
N TYR A 6 0.25 -17.71 -34.97
CA TYR A 6 -0.36 -16.57 -35.67
C TYR A 6 0.72 -15.57 -36.11
N PRO A 7 0.78 -15.21 -37.41
CA PRO A 7 1.69 -14.19 -37.91
C PRO A 7 1.10 -12.78 -37.73
N LEU A 8 2.00 -11.86 -37.38
CA LEU A 8 2.22 -10.54 -37.95
C LEU A 8 1.05 -9.76 -38.60
N LEU A 9 0.85 -8.54 -38.08
CA LEU A 9 0.64 -7.28 -38.82
C LEU A 9 -0.43 -7.24 -39.93
N ALA A 10 -1.52 -6.51 -39.67
CA ALA A 10 -1.96 -5.33 -40.44
C ALA A 10 -3.44 -5.03 -40.17
N PHE A 11 -3.73 -3.96 -39.45
CA PHE A 11 -4.93 -3.18 -39.76
C PHE A 11 -4.66 -1.71 -39.41
N CYS A 12 -4.33 -0.97 -40.45
CA CYS A 12 -4.24 0.48 -40.45
C CYS A 12 -5.45 1.02 -41.23
N PHE A 13 -5.91 2.21 -40.82
CA PHE A 13 -6.99 3.04 -41.40
C PHE A 13 -8.42 2.55 -41.09
N LEU A 14 -9.33 3.40 -40.57
CA LEU A 14 -9.66 4.75 -41.01
C LEU A 14 -10.20 5.65 -39.86
N PHE A 15 -9.63 6.86 -39.71
CA PHE A 15 -10.38 8.06 -39.33
C PHE A 15 -11.47 8.28 -40.42
N ILE A 16 -12.67 8.78 -40.17
CA ILE A 16 -13.14 10.17 -39.96
C ILE A 16 -14.68 9.98 -39.77
N THR A 17 -15.43 10.57 -38.83
CA THR A 17 -16.08 11.90 -38.91
C THR A 17 -16.87 12.14 -37.62
N GLY A 18 -16.68 13.30 -37.00
CA GLY A 18 -17.50 13.75 -35.88
C GLY A 18 -16.97 14.98 -35.17
N CYS A 19 -16.34 15.91 -35.90
CA CYS A 19 -16.16 17.27 -35.42
C CYS A 19 -17.50 18.01 -35.57
N ASP A 20 -18.15 18.36 -34.46
CA ASP A 20 -19.01 19.53 -34.42
C ASP A 20 -18.26 20.67 -33.71
N ARG A 21 -18.49 21.88 -34.22
CA ARG A 21 -17.70 23.09 -34.05
C ARG A 21 -17.75 23.58 -32.61
N ASN A 22 -16.59 23.94 -32.05
CA ASN A 22 -16.53 25.23 -31.40
C ASN A 22 -15.18 25.90 -31.63
N GLU A 23 -15.26 27.02 -32.33
CA GLU A 23 -14.19 27.94 -32.66
C GLU A 23 -13.89 28.77 -31.41
N MET A 24 -12.82 28.47 -30.69
CA MET A 24 -12.25 29.36 -29.69
C MET A 24 -10.77 29.60 -29.99
N ASN A 25 -10.51 30.82 -30.43
CA ASN A 25 -9.22 31.42 -30.66
C ASN A 25 -8.39 31.42 -29.36
N VAL A 26 -7.33 30.60 -29.29
CA VAL A 26 -6.32 30.70 -28.23
C VAL A 26 -4.93 30.44 -28.85
N PRO A 27 -3.95 31.33 -28.63
CA PRO A 27 -2.71 31.42 -29.41
C PRO A 27 -1.77 30.22 -29.23
N LYS A 28 -0.95 29.97 -30.27
CA LYS A 28 0.16 29.01 -30.29
C LYS A 28 1.05 29.14 -29.04
N THR A 29 0.93 28.20 -28.12
CA THR A 29 1.97 27.89 -27.14
C THR A 29 2.23 26.39 -27.13
N LYS A 30 3.41 26.05 -27.67
CA LYS A 30 4.30 24.88 -27.50
C LYS A 30 3.67 23.52 -27.09
N PRO A 31 4.07 22.41 -27.73
CA PRO A 31 3.60 21.09 -27.36
C PRO A 31 3.88 20.83 -25.87
N VAL A 32 2.83 20.45 -25.14
CA VAL A 32 2.90 19.84 -23.81
C VAL A 32 3.57 18.49 -23.98
N GLY A 33 4.90 18.53 -24.08
CA GLY A 33 5.81 17.41 -23.94
C GLY A 33 6.67 17.69 -22.73
N GLU A 34 6.84 16.67 -21.89
CA GLU A 34 7.69 16.67 -20.70
C GLU A 34 7.22 17.57 -19.55
N GLN A 35 6.31 16.99 -18.76
CA GLN A 35 6.26 17.22 -17.32
C GLN A 35 7.63 16.82 -16.74
N SER A 36 8.58 17.74 -16.86
CA SER A 36 9.89 17.71 -16.25
C SER A 36 9.67 17.98 -14.76
N SER A 37 9.45 16.91 -14.01
CA SER A 37 9.58 16.96 -12.55
C SER A 37 10.94 17.57 -12.23
N SER A 38 10.93 18.75 -11.61
CA SER A 38 12.17 19.39 -11.17
C SER A 38 12.96 18.40 -10.27
N PRO A 39 14.30 18.32 -10.37
CA PRO A 39 15.12 17.41 -9.56
C PRO A 39 14.79 17.49 -8.07
N ASN A 40 14.46 18.70 -7.60
CA ASN A 40 14.08 18.98 -6.21
C ASN A 40 12.80 18.25 -5.77
N THR A 41 11.86 18.00 -6.67
CA THR A 41 10.62 17.26 -6.36
C THR A 41 10.87 15.76 -6.27
N ALA A 42 11.68 15.21 -7.18
CA ALA A 42 12.01 13.79 -7.18
C ALA A 42 12.83 13.38 -5.95
N GLU A 43 13.74 14.25 -5.51
CA GLU A 43 14.56 14.02 -4.32
C GLU A 43 13.73 14.10 -3.03
N LYS A 44 12.83 15.09 -2.94
CA LYS A 44 11.87 15.19 -1.83
C LYS A 44 10.95 13.96 -1.75
N ASP A 45 10.47 13.47 -2.89
CA ASP A 45 9.60 12.29 -2.94
C ASP A 45 10.31 11.02 -2.49
N ARG A 46 11.59 10.86 -2.84
CA ARG A 46 12.42 9.76 -2.36
C ARG A 46 12.64 9.81 -0.85
N GLU A 47 12.93 11.00 -0.32
CA GLU A 47 13.10 11.20 1.11
C GLU A 47 11.82 10.88 1.88
N GLN A 48 10.66 11.38 1.40
CA GLN A 48 9.36 11.07 2.01
C GLN A 48 9.06 9.56 1.97
N LYS A 49 9.34 8.88 0.86
CA LYS A 49 9.19 7.42 0.77
C LYS A 49 10.07 6.72 1.79
N ASN A 50 11.34 7.09 1.91
CA ASN A 50 12.28 6.48 2.85
C ASN A 50 11.84 6.67 4.31
N GLN A 51 11.40 7.87 4.66
CA GLN A 51 10.85 8.16 5.99
C GLN A 51 9.61 7.31 6.27
N PHE A 52 8.70 7.21 5.30
CA PHE A 52 7.51 6.39 5.41
C PHE A 52 7.85 4.89 5.57
N LEU A 53 8.81 4.37 4.79
CA LEU A 53 9.26 2.99 4.89
C LEU A 53 9.85 2.69 6.27
N LYS A 54 10.69 3.59 6.79
CA LYS A 54 11.30 3.46 8.11
C LYS A 54 10.24 3.51 9.21
N ALA A 55 9.35 4.49 9.19
CA ALA A 55 8.27 4.60 10.17
C ALA A 55 7.33 3.38 10.13
N THR A 56 7.00 2.90 8.93
CA THR A 56 6.19 1.69 8.76
C THR A 56 6.89 0.47 9.37
N ARG A 57 8.21 0.34 9.17
CA ARG A 57 8.97 -0.75 9.77
C ARG A 57 8.93 -0.72 11.29
N GLU A 58 9.17 0.45 11.87
CA GLU A 58 9.13 0.64 13.32
C GLU A 58 7.74 0.31 13.90
N GLU A 59 6.66 0.71 13.22
CA GLU A 59 5.29 0.38 13.63
C GLU A 59 5.00 -1.13 13.52
N LEU A 60 5.45 -1.79 12.45
CA LEU A 60 5.29 -3.24 12.29
C LEU A 60 6.04 -4.04 13.37
N ASP A 61 7.24 -3.59 13.73
CA ASP A 61 8.03 -4.18 14.82
C ASP A 61 7.36 -3.96 16.18
N ARG A 62 6.78 -2.77 16.43
CA ARG A 62 6.00 -2.51 17.66
C ARG A 62 4.74 -3.37 17.74
N LEU A 63 4.00 -3.50 16.65
CA LEU A 63 2.81 -4.37 16.59
C LEU A 63 3.18 -5.82 16.88
N GLN A 64 4.35 -6.29 16.42
CA GLN A 64 4.86 -7.63 16.76
C GLN A 64 5.06 -7.78 18.27
N GLN A 65 5.77 -6.82 18.88
CA GLN A 65 6.05 -6.82 20.31
C GLN A 65 4.78 -6.79 21.14
N ASP A 66 3.79 -5.99 20.74
CA ASP A 66 2.50 -5.91 21.42
C ASP A 66 1.72 -7.24 21.32
N LEU A 67 1.74 -7.90 20.16
CA LEU A 67 1.12 -9.22 19.98
C LEU A 67 1.81 -10.30 20.81
N ASP A 68 3.14 -10.29 20.88
CA ASP A 68 3.91 -11.22 21.70
C ASP A 68 3.64 -11.00 23.20
N ALA A 69 3.56 -9.74 23.62
CA ALA A 69 3.18 -9.39 24.99
C ALA A 69 1.73 -9.81 25.31
N LEU A 70 0.80 -9.65 24.36
CA LEU A 70 -0.59 -10.07 24.52
C LEU A 70 -0.70 -11.60 24.63
N LYS A 71 0.08 -12.34 23.84
CA LYS A 71 0.19 -13.80 23.92
C LYS A 71 0.74 -14.27 25.26
N ALA A 72 1.79 -13.61 25.76
CA ALA A 72 2.33 -13.91 27.09
C ALA A 72 1.29 -13.63 28.20
N LYS A 73 0.51 -12.55 28.08
CA LYS A 73 -0.59 -12.26 29.02
C LYS A 73 -1.70 -13.31 28.95
N ALA A 74 -2.12 -13.70 27.74
CA ALA A 74 -3.14 -14.72 27.52
C ALA A 74 -2.77 -16.06 28.18
N ALA A 75 -1.49 -16.43 28.15
CA ALA A 75 -0.99 -17.65 28.78
C ALA A 75 -1.18 -17.68 30.31
N ASN A 76 -1.35 -16.52 30.96
CA ASN A 76 -1.60 -16.40 32.39
C ASN A 76 -3.10 -16.23 32.75
N THR A 77 -4.01 -16.36 31.77
CA THR A 77 -5.46 -16.28 31.99
C THR A 77 -6.10 -17.67 32.12
N SER A 78 -7.38 -17.72 32.50
CA SER A 78 -8.14 -18.99 32.54
C SER A 78 -8.24 -19.61 31.15
N GLU A 79 -8.38 -20.95 31.06
CA GLU A 79 -8.38 -21.65 29.77
C GLU A 79 -9.45 -21.15 28.79
N ALA A 80 -10.65 -20.81 29.29
CA ALA A 80 -11.73 -20.26 28.47
C ALA A 80 -11.39 -18.86 27.93
N ALA A 81 -10.76 -18.00 28.74
CA ALA A 81 -10.31 -16.68 28.30
C ALA A 81 -9.13 -16.80 27.34
N LYS A 82 -8.19 -17.71 27.62
CA LYS A 82 -7.02 -18.00 26.80
C LYS A 82 -7.42 -18.43 25.40
N ALA A 83 -8.35 -19.36 25.23
CA ALA A 83 -8.78 -19.82 23.91
C ALA A 83 -9.36 -18.69 23.04
N LYS A 84 -10.17 -17.80 23.65
CA LYS A 84 -10.72 -16.62 22.96
C LYS A 84 -9.63 -15.63 22.57
N ILE A 85 -8.74 -15.29 23.50
CA ILE A 85 -7.66 -14.34 23.27
C ILE A 85 -6.66 -14.90 22.24
N ASP A 86 -6.32 -16.20 22.30
CA ASP A 86 -5.41 -16.85 21.35
C ASP A 86 -5.97 -16.81 19.91
N SER A 87 -7.28 -17.03 19.74
CA SER A 87 -7.92 -16.88 18.42
C SER A 87 -7.81 -15.46 17.88
N GLU A 88 -8.08 -14.46 18.72
CA GLU A 88 -8.00 -13.05 18.32
C GLU A 88 -6.54 -12.65 18.00
N ILE A 89 -5.57 -13.11 18.79
CA ILE A 89 -4.13 -12.91 18.53
C ILE A 89 -3.72 -13.52 17.20
N GLN A 90 -4.15 -14.76 16.89
CA GLN A 90 -3.79 -15.42 15.64
C GLN A 90 -4.29 -14.65 14.42
N ASP A 91 -5.50 -14.09 14.48
CA ASP A 91 -6.03 -13.30 13.38
C ASP A 91 -5.28 -11.97 13.21
N LEU A 92 -4.88 -11.33 14.30
CA LEU A 92 -4.03 -10.13 14.25
C LEU A 92 -2.63 -10.42 13.71
N GLN A 93 -2.03 -11.55 14.09
CA GLN A 93 -0.74 -12.00 13.53
C GLN A 93 -0.83 -12.22 12.02
N LYS A 94 -1.92 -12.82 11.52
CA LYS A 94 -2.13 -12.96 10.07
C LYS A 94 -2.23 -11.59 9.38
N GLN A 95 -2.98 -10.65 9.95
CA GLN A 95 -3.12 -9.29 9.40
C GLN A 95 -1.78 -8.56 9.35
N GLN A 96 -0.97 -8.68 10.41
CA GLN A 96 0.37 -8.11 10.47
C GLN A 96 1.29 -8.76 9.42
N GLN A 97 1.26 -10.08 9.24
CA GLN A 97 2.03 -10.77 8.20
C GLN A 97 1.66 -10.34 6.78
N VAL A 98 0.37 -10.10 6.53
CA VAL A 98 -0.09 -9.55 5.24
C VAL A 98 0.48 -8.14 5.03
N LEU A 99 0.48 -7.30 6.07
CA LEU A 99 1.09 -5.97 6.00
C LEU A 99 2.60 -6.01 5.75
N GLU A 100 3.31 -6.89 6.46
CA GLU A 100 4.75 -7.11 6.28
C GLU A 100 5.07 -7.54 4.84
N THR A 101 4.26 -8.45 4.28
CA THR A 101 4.42 -8.92 2.90
C THR A 101 4.20 -7.78 1.90
N LYS A 102 3.13 -6.99 2.10
CA LYS A 102 2.88 -5.80 1.27
C LYS A 102 4.01 -4.78 1.40
N TRP A 103 4.57 -4.60 2.60
CA TRP A 103 5.63 -3.61 2.86
C TRP A 103 6.93 -4.01 2.16
N LYS A 104 7.24 -5.32 2.13
CA LYS A 104 8.39 -5.86 1.37
C LYS A 104 8.20 -5.66 -0.13
N ALA A 105 7.05 -6.07 -0.69
CA ALA A 105 6.75 -5.86 -2.11
C ALA A 105 6.86 -4.38 -2.51
N PHE A 106 6.39 -3.51 -1.62
CA PHE A 106 6.38 -2.08 -1.85
C PHE A 106 7.76 -1.39 -1.79
N GLN A 107 8.72 -1.93 -1.02
CA GLN A 107 10.08 -1.42 -1.03
C GLN A 107 10.69 -1.51 -2.44
N GLU A 108 10.40 -2.60 -3.13
CA GLU A 108 10.89 -2.91 -4.47
C GLU A 108 10.18 -2.07 -5.56
N GLU A 109 8.97 -1.55 -5.29
CA GLU A 109 8.23 -0.70 -6.21
C GLU A 109 8.80 0.71 -6.36
N GLY A 110 8.78 1.25 -7.59
CA GLY A 110 9.29 2.59 -7.90
C GLY A 110 8.55 3.75 -7.21
N SER A 111 9.17 4.94 -7.21
CA SER A 111 8.74 6.15 -6.49
C SER A 111 7.39 6.77 -6.92
N ASN A 112 6.65 6.20 -7.87
CA ASN A 112 5.37 6.76 -8.29
C ASN A 112 4.16 6.09 -7.63
N ALA A 113 4.28 4.86 -7.15
CA ALA A 113 3.18 4.15 -6.50
C ALA A 113 3.01 4.54 -5.02
N TRP A 114 4.04 5.13 -4.39
CA TRP A 114 4.15 5.16 -2.93
C TRP A 114 3.08 5.98 -2.20
N ARG A 115 2.64 7.09 -2.80
CA ARG A 115 1.60 7.94 -2.22
C ARG A 115 0.23 7.27 -2.19
N ALA A 116 -0.07 6.41 -3.16
CA ALA A 116 -1.36 5.73 -3.23
C ALA A 116 -1.51 4.68 -2.11
N VAL A 117 -0.41 4.02 -1.75
CA VAL A 117 -0.39 2.97 -0.72
C VAL A 117 -0.08 3.50 0.68
N GLU A 118 0.56 4.66 0.82
CA GLU A 118 0.85 5.29 2.12
C GLU A 118 -0.41 5.35 3.01
N LYS A 119 -1.51 5.87 2.47
CA LYS A 119 -2.77 6.02 3.21
C LYS A 119 -3.33 4.66 3.65
N SER A 120 -3.38 3.69 2.74
CA SER A 120 -3.89 2.34 3.04
C SER A 120 -3.05 1.63 4.11
N PHE A 121 -1.74 1.81 4.08
CA PHE A 121 -0.84 1.28 5.11
C PHE A 121 -1.08 1.92 6.47
N LYS A 122 -1.15 3.26 6.54
CA LYS A 122 -1.43 3.98 7.79
C LYS A 122 -2.76 3.55 8.41
N GLU A 123 -3.81 3.43 7.61
CA GLU A 123 -5.11 2.94 8.06
C GLU A 123 -5.03 1.51 8.59
N SER A 124 -4.32 0.63 7.88
CA SER A 124 -4.17 -0.77 8.29
C SER A 124 -3.40 -0.91 9.61
N ILE A 125 -2.31 -0.16 9.78
CA ILE A 125 -1.54 -0.10 11.03
C ILE A 125 -2.42 0.41 12.18
N GLU A 126 -3.18 1.49 11.95
CA GLU A 126 -4.05 2.03 13.00
C GLU A 126 -5.16 1.04 13.39
N ASN A 127 -5.72 0.32 12.42
CA ASN A 127 -6.72 -0.71 12.67
C ASN A 127 -6.15 -1.85 13.52
N LEU A 128 -4.96 -2.35 13.18
CA LEU A 128 -4.22 -3.36 13.95
C LEU A 128 -3.94 -2.87 15.38
N ARG A 129 -3.41 -1.65 15.52
CA ARG A 129 -3.13 -1.02 16.82
C ARG A 129 -4.38 -0.89 17.67
N SER A 130 -5.49 -0.46 17.06
CA SER A 130 -6.79 -0.34 17.72
C SER A 130 -7.33 -1.69 18.18
N ALA A 131 -7.20 -2.73 17.35
CA ALA A 131 -7.62 -4.08 17.70
C ALA A 131 -6.81 -4.64 18.87
N ILE A 132 -5.48 -4.51 18.85
CA ILE A 132 -4.60 -4.91 19.97
C ILE A 132 -5.00 -4.21 21.27
N ARG A 133 -5.28 -2.90 21.22
CA ARG A 133 -5.74 -2.13 22.38
C ARG A 133 -7.09 -2.59 22.93
N LYS A 134 -8.00 -3.08 22.08
CA LYS A 134 -9.30 -3.61 22.52
C LYS A 134 -9.17 -4.93 23.28
N ILE A 135 -8.20 -5.75 22.91
CA ILE A 135 -7.96 -7.05 23.55
C ILE A 135 -7.15 -6.89 24.82
N THR A 136 -6.23 -5.93 24.85
CA THR A 136 -5.47 -5.60 26.06
C THR A 136 -6.41 -4.92 27.07
N PRO A 137 -6.77 -5.56 28.19
CA PRO A 137 -7.58 -4.90 29.20
C PRO A 137 -6.79 -3.70 29.72
N ASN A 138 -7.30 -2.49 29.44
CA ASN A 138 -6.78 -1.28 30.03
C ASN A 138 -6.99 -1.40 31.55
N LYS A 139 -5.91 -1.40 32.34
CA LYS A 139 -6.03 -1.23 33.79
C LYS A 139 -6.48 0.22 34.02
N GLY A 140 -7.79 0.44 34.06
CA GLY A 140 -8.41 1.54 34.80
C GLY A 140 -8.44 1.20 36.27
#